data_AF-A0A256WG47-F1
#
_entry.id   AF-A0A256WG47-F1
#
_cell.length_a   1.000
_cell.length_b   1.000
_cell.length_c   1.000
_cell.angle_alpha   90.00
_cell.angle_beta   90.00
_cell.angle_gamma   90.00
#
_symmetry.space_group_name_H-M   'P 1'
#
loop_
_entity.id
_entity.type
_entity.pdbx_description
1 polymer ?
#
loop_
_entity_poly.entity_id
_entity_poly.type
_entity_poly.pdbx_seq_one_letter_code
_entity_poly.pdbx_strand_id
1 'polypeptide(L)' 'MSRKPTEVRQEEIKQAVLEIVRIEGIKAISTKNLAKYTGLSEGAIFRHFKTKRDIIISIFCFLQKHHIPMIPQ' A
#
# COMPACT_ATOMS: atom_id res chain seq x y z
N MET A 1 20.39 -1.04 -6.79
CA MET A 1 19.09 -0.38 -7.02
C MET A 1 19.18 1.07 -6.56
N SER A 2 19.01 2.04 -7.46
CA SER A 2 18.99 3.47 -7.10
C SER A 2 17.75 3.82 -6.28
N ARG A 3 17.89 4.73 -5.31
CA ARG A 3 16.78 5.20 -4.47
C ARG A 3 15.75 5.92 -5.34
N LYS A 4 14.53 5.38 -5.42
CA LYS A 4 13.39 6.07 -6.05
C LYS A 4 12.89 7.22 -5.16
N PRO A 5 12.31 8.29 -5.74
CA PRO A 5 11.60 9.32 -4.97
C PRO A 5 10.51 8.72 -4.08
N THR A 6 10.19 9.44 -3.00
CA THR A 6 9.19 8.99 -2.02
C THR A 6 7.81 8.82 -2.66
N GLU A 7 7.37 9.75 -3.52
CA GLU A 7 6.04 9.63 -4.13
C GLU A 7 5.93 8.37 -5.00
N VAL A 8 6.94 8.12 -5.83
CA VAL A 8 7.00 6.93 -6.69
C VAL A 8 6.95 5.66 -5.85
N ARG A 9 7.67 5.62 -4.72
CA ARG A 9 7.65 4.46 -3.83
C ARG A 9 6.31 4.28 -3.13
N GLN A 10 5.67 5.38 -2.72
CA GLN A 10 4.35 5.33 -2.11
C GLN A 10 3.30 4.82 -3.11
N GLU A 11 3.41 5.17 -4.40
CA GLU A 11 2.55 4.57 -5.44
C GLU A 11 2.78 3.07 -5.59
N GLU A 12 4.02 2.59 -5.65
CA GLU A 12 4.32 1.14 -5.72
C GLU A 12 3.72 0.38 -4.53
N ILE A 13 3.84 0.93 -3.32
CA ILE A 13 3.26 0.33 -2.11
C ILE A 13 1.73 0.33 -2.19
N LYS A 14 1.10 1.41 -2.67
CA LYS A 14 -0.36 1.47 -2.86
C LYS A 14 -0.85 0.42 -3.85
N GLN A 15 -0.17 0.26 -4.98
CA GLN A 15 -0.49 -0.78 -5.97
C GLN A 15 -0.40 -2.18 -5.36
N ALA A 16 0.64 -2.46 -4.57
CA ALA A 16 0.76 -3.74 -3.87
C ALA A 16 -0.39 -3.97 -2.86
N VAL A 17 -0.84 -2.93 -2.15
CA VAL A 17 -2.02 -3.09 -1.28
C VAL A 17 -3.28 -3.40 -2.07
N LEU A 18 -3.53 -2.70 -3.18
CA LEU A 18 -4.69 -2.97 -4.03
C LEU A 18 -4.68 -4.41 -4.54
N GLU A 19 -3.51 -4.94 -4.91
CA GLU A 19 -3.35 -6.31 -5.35
C GLU A 19 -3.60 -7.33 -4.21
N ILE A 20 -3.07 -7.07 -3.01
CA ILE A 20 -3.34 -7.90 -1.83
C ILE A 20 -4.85 -7.91 -1.54
N VAL A 21 -5.52 -6.75 -1.60
CA VAL A 21 -6.96 -6.65 -1.38
C VAL A 21 -7.73 -7.44 -2.44
N ARG A 22 -7.32 -7.36 -3.71
CA ARG A 22 -7.94 -8.06 -4.83
C ARG A 22 -7.86 -9.59 -4.68
N ILE A 23 -6.74 -10.11 -4.17
CA ILE A 23 -6.47 -11.56 -4.09
C ILE A 23 -6.90 -12.15 -2.74
N GLU A 24 -6.54 -11.49 -1.64
CA GLU A 24 -6.62 -12.04 -0.27
C GLU A 24 -7.60 -11.27 0.63
N GLY A 25 -8.18 -10.17 0.14
CA GLY A 25 -9.09 -9.32 0.90
C GLY A 25 -8.40 -8.35 1.87
N ILE A 26 -9.17 -7.46 2.48
CA ILE A 26 -8.67 -6.33 3.32
C ILE A 26 -7.91 -6.82 4.56
N LYS A 27 -8.27 -7.98 5.11
CA LYS A 27 -7.62 -8.54 6.31
C LYS A 27 -6.16 -8.92 6.06
N ALA A 28 -5.79 -9.20 4.82
CA ALA A 28 -4.44 -9.59 4.42
C ALA A 28 -3.46 -8.40 4.33
N ILE A 29 -3.94 -7.15 4.46
CA ILE A 29 -3.05 -5.99 4.46
C ILE A 29 -2.21 -6.02 5.73
N SER A 30 -0.91 -6.27 5.57
CA SER A 30 0.09 -6.23 6.64
C SER A 30 1.42 -5.76 6.06
N THR A 31 2.30 -5.19 6.89
CA THR A 31 3.65 -4.78 6.46
C THR A 31 4.46 -5.98 5.98
N LYS A 32 4.29 -7.15 6.61
CA LYS A 32 4.87 -8.42 6.17
C LYS A 32 4.40 -8.84 4.77
N ASN A 33 3.09 -8.81 4.50
CA ASN A 33 2.58 -9.14 3.17
C ASN A 33 3.03 -8.08 2.15
N LEU A 34 3.03 -6.80 2.51
CA LEU A 34 3.52 -5.74 1.63
C LEU A 34 4.99 -5.91 1.27
N ALA A 35 5.84 -6.27 2.24
CA ALA A 35 7.23 -6.58 2.01
C ALA A 35 7.38 -7.73 0.99
N LYS A 36 6.59 -8.80 1.16
CA LYS A 36 6.56 -9.94 0.23
C LYS A 36 6.13 -9.54 -1.19
N TYR A 37 5.06 -8.76 -1.33
CA TYR A 37 4.51 -8.36 -2.63
C TYR A 37 5.36 -7.31 -3.34
N THR A 38 5.98 -6.39 -2.60
CA THR A 38 6.81 -5.30 -3.18
C THR A 38 8.29 -5.68 -3.33
N GLY A 39 8.73 -6.78 -2.70
CA GLY A 39 10.15 -7.13 -2.59
C GLY A 39 10.96 -6.19 -1.68
N LEU A 40 10.30 -5.36 -0.88
CA LEU A 40 10.92 -4.43 0.06
C LEU A 40 11.05 -5.03 1.45
N SER A 41 11.95 -4.51 2.26
CA SER A 41 11.92 -4.80 3.70
C SER A 41 10.82 -3.98 4.39
N GLU A 42 10.31 -4.47 5.52
CA GLU A 42 9.35 -3.71 6.34
C GLU A 42 9.92 -2.35 6.76
N GLY A 43 11.20 -2.30 7.12
CA GLY A 43 11.89 -1.04 7.43
C GLY A 43 11.95 -0.07 6.25
N ALA A 44 12.03 -0.55 5.00
CA ALA A 44 11.95 0.31 3.83
C ALA A 44 10.53 0.87 3.62
N ILE A 45 9.49 0.08 3.87
CA ILE A 45 8.10 0.55 3.85
C ILE A 45 7.90 1.64 4.92
N PHE A 46 8.42 1.44 6.12
CA PHE A 46 8.30 2.41 7.22
C PHE A 46 9.00 3.74 6.98
N ARG A 47 9.98 3.81 6.05
CA ARG A 47 10.57 5.09 5.62
C ARG A 47 9.59 5.96 4.83
N HIS A 48 8.56 5.36 4.23
CA HIS A 48 7.57 6.04 3.40
C HIS A 48 6.22 6.19 4.10
N PHE A 49 5.89 5.28 5.02
CA PHE A 49 4.68 5.33 5.83
C PHE A 49 5.02 5.01 7.28
N LYS A 50 4.86 5.96 8.20
CA LYS A 50 5.27 5.77 9.60
C LYS A 50 4.50 4.64 10.29
N THR A 51 3.24 4.44 9.91
CA THR A 51 2.38 3.40 10.47
C THR A 51 1.61 2.67 9.39
N LYS A 52 1.12 1.46 9.71
CA LYS A 52 0.15 0.74 8.86
C LYS A 52 -1.09 1.61 8.59
N ARG A 53 -1.51 2.42 9.56
CA ARG A 53 -2.68 3.31 9.42
C ARG A 53 -2.46 4.36 8.33
N ASP A 54 -1.26 4.90 8.21
CA ASP A 54 -0.92 5.89 7.17
C ASP A 54 -1.02 5.28 5.77
N ILE A 55 -0.62 4.02 5.60
CA ILE A 55 -0.78 3.27 4.35
C ILE A 55 -2.27 3.18 3.99
N ILE A 56 -3.10 2.76 4.94
CA ILE A 56 -4.54 2.62 4.74
C ILE A 56 -5.18 3.97 4.38
N ILE A 57 -4.89 5.03 5.15
CA ILE A 57 -5.42 6.39 4.88
C ILE A 57 -5.00 6.86 3.48
N SER A 58 -3.75 6.63 3.07
CA SER A 58 -3.26 6.99 1.75
C SER A 58 -4.06 6.32 0.63
N ILE A 59 -4.44 5.06 0.81
CA ILE A 59 -5.26 4.31 -0.15
C ILE A 59 -6.70 4.83 -0.15
N PHE A 60 -7.28 5.08 1.01
CA PHE A 60 -8.62 5.68 1.10
C PHE A 60 -8.68 7.03 0.37
N CYS A 61 -7.68 7.89 0.59
CA CYS A 61 -7.57 9.17 -0.10
C CYS A 61 -7.42 8.99 -1.62
N PHE A 62 -6.62 8.01 -2.05
CA PHE A 62 -6.47 7.66 -3.46
C PHE A 62 -7.81 7.21 -4.07
N LEU A 63 -8.52 6.27 -3.43
CA LEU A 63 -9.81 5.77 -3.92
C LEU A 63 -10.87 6.88 -4.00
N GLN A 64 -10.94 7.73 -2.98
CA GLN A 64 -11.84 8.88 -2.96
C GLN A 64 -11.54 9.86 -4.11
N LYS A 65 -10.26 10.16 -4.34
CA LYS A 65 -9.82 11.05 -5.42
C LYS A 65 -10.18 10.51 -6.82
N HIS A 66 -10.16 9.19 -6.97
CA HIS A 66 -10.39 8.53 -8.26
C HIS A 66 -11.84 8.07 -8.47
N HIS A 67 -12.79 8.41 -7.59
CA HIS A 67 -14.21 8.02 -7.69
C HIS A 67 -14.41 6.51 -7.90
N ILE A 68 -13.56 5.68 -7.30
CA ILE A 68 -13.69 4.22 -7.38
C ILE A 68 -14.58 3.78 -6.21
N PRO A 69 -15.80 3.27 -6.45
CA PRO A 69 -16.65 2.79 -5.36
C PRO A 69 -15.98 1.57 -4.70
N MET A 70 -15.80 1.63 -3.38
CA MET A 70 -15.44 0.45 -2.61
C MET A 70 -16.58 -0.57 -2.78
N ILE A 71 -16.25 -1.76 -3.29
CA ILE A 71 -17.23 -2.85 -3.39
C ILE A 71 -17.70 -3.16 -1.96
N PRO A 72 -19.00 -2.97 -1.65
CA PRO A 72 -19.53 -3.31 -0.34
C PRO A 72 -19.38 -4.81 -0.12
N GLN A 73 -18.82 -5.17 1.04
CA GLN A 73 -18.74 -6.56 1.54
C GLN A 73 -20.12 -7.00 2.02
#